data_AF-A0AAF0PVZ6-F1
#
_entry.id   AF-A0AAF0PVZ6-F1
#
_cell.length_a   1.000
_cell.length_b   1.000
_cell.length_c   1.000
_cell.angle_alpha   90.00
_cell.angle_beta   90.00
_cell.angle_gamma   90.00
#
_symmetry.space_group_name_H-M   'P 1'
#
loop_
_entity.id
_entity.type
_entity.pdbx_description
1 polymer ?
#
loop_
_entity_poly.entity_id
_entity_poly.type
_entity_poly.pdbx_seq_one_letter_code
_entity_poly.pdbx_strand_id
1 'polypeptide(L)'
;MSLVKIQTNTHLPKRIILVRHGESSGNADINVRGTTPTHKFELTEKGIEQAKQTGIRIKKLISENDNNWKVFFYVSPLERTRKTLREIGGSFPKRRVMGVKEEPRLRDLNFGNYHDPASIGKIQKERFTYGRFYYRVPGGETGAEVYDRISGYIECLRSDIEMKKFVCHDPCQETNIIIITHGLSSRIFLMKWFDWTVEQFEYLNRMRTGEFQVLQLGHGGEYSLAFHHDDKKLHEWGLSPDMIEDQKCKLTSLIKEVF
;
A
#
# COMPACT_ATOMS: atom_id res chain seq x y z
N MET A 1 42.34 14.78 -5.34
CA MET A 1 41.27 13.76 -5.20
C MET A 1 39.95 14.50 -5.05
N SER A 2 39.19 14.62 -6.13
CA SER A 2 37.85 15.22 -6.11
C SER A 2 36.89 14.26 -5.42
N LEU A 3 36.30 14.71 -4.32
CA LEU A 3 35.14 14.06 -3.71
C LEU A 3 34.05 13.97 -4.79
N VAL A 4 33.77 12.76 -5.27
CA VAL A 4 32.56 12.48 -6.05
C VAL A 4 31.41 12.82 -5.12
N LYS A 5 30.75 13.95 -5.36
CA LYS A 5 29.47 14.25 -4.71
C LYS A 5 28.52 13.13 -5.12
N ILE A 6 28.24 12.23 -4.18
CA ILE A 6 27.13 11.29 -4.30
C ILE A 6 25.91 12.14 -4.60
N GLN A 7 25.39 12.03 -5.82
CA GLN A 7 24.16 12.67 -6.20
C GLN A 7 23.07 11.94 -5.43
N THR A 8 22.78 12.41 -4.22
CA THR A 8 21.62 11.95 -3.46
C THR A 8 20.43 12.09 -4.39
N ASN A 9 19.67 11.01 -4.56
CA ASN A 9 18.54 10.99 -5.48
C ASN A 9 17.39 11.81 -4.86
N THR A 10 17.58 13.14 -4.77
CA THR A 10 16.74 14.14 -4.07
C THR A 10 15.34 14.28 -4.66
N HIS A 11 15.00 13.46 -5.65
CA HIS A 11 13.73 13.50 -6.36
C HIS A 11 12.82 12.32 -6.02
N LEU A 12 13.35 11.26 -5.42
CA LEU A 12 12.55 10.11 -5.01
C LEU A 12 11.85 10.38 -3.67
N PRO A 13 10.56 10.00 -3.52
CA PRO A 13 9.89 10.04 -2.23
C PRO A 13 10.68 9.24 -1.19
N LYS A 14 10.91 9.82 0.00
CA LYS A 14 11.56 9.11 1.10
C LYS A 14 10.82 7.84 1.47
N ARG A 15 9.48 7.88 1.43
CA ARG A 15 8.62 6.75 1.79
C ARG A 15 7.44 6.60 0.85
N ILE A 16 7.07 5.35 0.60
CA ILE A 16 5.77 4.95 0.06
C ILE A 16 5.09 4.13 1.15
N ILE A 17 3.92 4.56 1.60
CA ILE A 17 3.19 3.99 2.73
C ILE A 17 1.88 3.41 2.21
N LEU A 18 1.76 2.08 2.21
CA LEU A 18 0.54 1.39 1.84
C LEU A 18 -0.36 1.28 3.08
N VAL A 19 -1.62 1.66 2.95
CA VAL A 19 -2.59 1.62 4.05
C VAL A 19 -3.80 0.82 3.62
N ARG A 20 -4.16 -0.21 4.40
CA ARG A 20 -5.48 -0.85 4.24
C ARG A 20 -6.53 0.01 4.92
N HIS A 21 -7.66 0.24 4.24
CA HIS A 21 -8.80 0.95 4.81
C HIS A 21 -9.22 0.41 6.20
N GLY A 22 -9.86 1.27 7.00
CA GLY A 22 -10.49 0.87 8.27
C GLY A 22 -11.59 -0.17 8.08
N GLU A 23 -12.00 -0.84 9.14
CA GLU A 23 -13.07 -1.86 9.09
C GLU A 23 -14.34 -1.29 8.46
N SER A 24 -14.86 -1.98 7.44
CA SER A 24 -16.11 -1.62 6.77
C SER A 24 -17.27 -2.51 7.20
N SER A 25 -18.50 -2.09 6.92
CA SER A 25 -19.72 -2.88 7.13
C SER A 25 -19.60 -4.26 6.50
N GLY A 26 -19.08 -4.36 5.26
CA GLY A 26 -18.84 -5.62 4.57
C GLY A 26 -17.65 -6.45 5.10
N ASN A 27 -16.89 -5.94 6.08
CA ASN A 27 -15.91 -6.74 6.84
C ASN A 27 -16.51 -7.24 8.15
N ALA A 28 -17.32 -6.42 8.82
CA ALA A 28 -17.96 -6.75 10.07
C ALA A 28 -19.12 -7.74 9.87
N ASP A 29 -19.86 -7.59 8.79
CA ASP A 29 -21.01 -8.43 8.45
C ASP A 29 -20.99 -8.83 6.96
N ILE A 30 -20.92 -10.14 6.73
CA ILE A 30 -20.92 -10.74 5.39
C ILE A 30 -22.26 -10.54 4.67
N ASN A 31 -23.37 -10.42 5.41
CA ASN A 31 -24.72 -10.29 4.86
C ASN A 31 -24.91 -9.00 4.06
N VAL A 32 -24.14 -7.96 4.39
CA VAL A 32 -24.15 -6.67 3.68
C VAL A 32 -23.81 -6.83 2.20
N ARG A 33 -23.07 -7.89 1.81
CA ARG A 33 -22.75 -8.20 0.40
C ARG A 33 -23.96 -8.63 -0.43
N GLY A 34 -25.05 -9.05 0.20
CA GLY A 34 -26.30 -9.41 -0.47
C GLY A 34 -27.21 -8.21 -0.76
N THR A 35 -26.99 -7.07 -0.10
CA THR A 35 -27.92 -5.93 -0.12
C THR A 35 -27.28 -4.60 -0.50
N THR A 36 -25.97 -4.44 -0.28
CA THR A 36 -25.25 -3.21 -0.57
C THR A 36 -24.15 -3.46 -1.61
N PRO A 37 -24.02 -2.63 -2.65
CA PRO A 37 -22.91 -2.74 -3.60
C PRO A 37 -21.56 -2.54 -2.92
N THR A 38 -20.55 -3.33 -3.30
CA THR A 38 -19.20 -3.31 -2.69
C THR A 38 -18.54 -1.92 -2.65
N HIS A 39 -18.81 -1.06 -3.62
CA HIS A 39 -18.25 0.30 -3.67
C HIS A 39 -18.87 1.26 -2.63
N LYS A 40 -20.05 0.93 -2.09
CA LYS A 40 -20.79 1.70 -1.08
C LYS A 40 -20.59 1.20 0.34
N PHE A 41 -19.77 0.17 0.57
CA PHE A 41 -19.50 -0.27 1.94
C PHE A 41 -18.88 0.85 2.76
N GLU A 42 -19.56 1.15 3.85
CA GLU A 42 -19.23 2.21 4.77
C GLU A 42 -18.24 1.75 5.83
N LEU A 43 -17.51 2.68 6.45
CA LEU A 43 -16.74 2.36 7.64
C LEU A 43 -17.67 2.11 8.83
N THR A 44 -17.30 1.16 9.68
CA THR A 44 -17.88 1.04 11.03
C THR A 44 -17.27 2.12 11.94
N GLU A 45 -17.85 2.33 13.13
CA GLU A 45 -17.26 3.22 14.15
C GLU A 45 -15.84 2.77 14.52
N LYS A 46 -15.64 1.46 14.66
CA LYS A 46 -14.32 0.86 14.85
C LYS A 46 -13.39 1.15 13.67
N GLY A 47 -13.88 1.10 12.44
CA GLY A 47 -13.10 1.45 11.25
C GLY A 47 -12.68 2.92 11.19
N ILE A 48 -13.54 3.83 11.64
CA ILE A 48 -13.24 5.26 11.79
C ILE A 48 -12.12 5.45 12.82
N GLU A 49 -12.23 4.81 13.99
CA GLU A 49 -11.21 4.92 15.03
C GLU A 49 -9.88 4.31 14.59
N GLN A 50 -9.91 3.15 13.92
CA GLN A 50 -8.73 2.58 13.26
C GLN A 50 -8.05 3.61 12.35
N ALA A 51 -8.80 4.26 11.47
CA ALA A 51 -8.25 5.23 10.53
C ALA A 51 -7.63 6.46 11.22
N LYS A 52 -8.27 6.98 12.28
CA LYS A 52 -7.71 8.07 13.10
C LYS A 52 -6.37 7.68 13.72
N GLN A 53 -6.32 6.51 14.36
CA GLN A 53 -5.09 6.02 14.99
C GLN A 53 -3.99 5.75 13.96
N THR A 54 -4.35 5.24 12.78
CA THR A 54 -3.42 5.07 11.66
C THR A 54 -2.82 6.41 11.22
N GLY A 55 -3.64 7.46 11.10
CA GLY A 55 -3.17 8.80 10.78
C GLY A 55 -2.18 9.36 11.80
N ILE A 56 -2.48 9.21 13.09
CA ILE A 56 -1.60 9.64 14.19
C ILE A 56 -0.25 8.90 14.13
N ARG A 57 -0.28 7.57 13.95
CA ARG A 57 0.91 6.73 13.87
C ARG A 57 1.79 7.07 12.66
N ILE A 58 1.19 7.25 11.48
CA ILE A 58 1.92 7.64 10.27
C ILE A 58 2.54 9.03 10.45
N LYS A 59 1.78 10.00 10.98
CA LYS A 59 2.28 11.35 11.25
C LYS A 59 3.49 11.30 12.17
N LYS A 60 3.38 10.55 13.28
CA LYS A 60 4.49 10.38 14.23
C LYS A 60 5.73 9.87 13.49
N LEU A 61 5.61 8.74 12.79
CA LEU A 61 6.70 8.10 12.04
C LEU A 61 7.40 9.06 11.06
N ILE A 62 6.67 9.86 10.29
CA ILE A 62 7.28 10.77 9.31
C ILE A 62 7.86 12.05 9.94
N SER A 63 7.50 12.36 11.19
CA SER A 63 7.93 13.57 11.91
C SER A 63 9.02 13.32 12.94
N GLU A 64 9.46 12.08 13.14
CA GLU A 64 10.37 11.68 14.22
C GLU A 64 11.76 12.33 14.16
N ASN A 65 12.30 12.55 12.95
CA ASN A 65 13.69 13.03 12.78
C ASN A 65 13.80 14.50 12.35
N ASP A 66 12.79 15.01 11.64
CA ASP A 66 12.74 16.40 11.18
C ASP A 66 11.27 16.81 11.02
N ASN A 67 11.01 18.10 11.20
CA ASN A 67 9.75 18.71 10.83
C ASN A 67 9.66 18.98 9.31
N ASN A 68 10.71 18.83 8.52
CA ASN A 68 10.71 19.14 7.10
C ASN A 68 10.20 18.01 6.19
N TRP A 69 8.91 17.72 6.29
CA TRP A 69 8.26 16.69 5.45
C TRP A 69 7.00 17.21 4.75
N LYS A 70 6.61 16.48 3.71
CA LYS A 70 5.36 16.63 2.96
C LYS A 70 4.72 15.27 2.68
N VAL A 71 3.39 15.28 2.50
CA VAL A 71 2.62 14.08 2.14
C VAL A 71 1.81 14.30 0.88
N PHE A 72 1.76 13.29 0.02
CA PHE A 72 0.82 13.21 -1.09
C PHE A 72 -0.03 11.94 -0.94
N PHE A 73 -1.34 12.04 -1.13
CA PHE A 73 -2.24 10.91 -0.97
C PHE A 73 -2.71 10.36 -2.31
N TYR A 74 -2.61 9.04 -2.46
CA TYR A 74 -3.43 8.29 -3.41
C TYR A 74 -4.53 7.54 -2.67
N VAL A 75 -5.72 7.45 -3.25
CA VAL A 75 -6.85 6.75 -2.65
C VAL A 75 -7.65 5.99 -3.70
N SER A 76 -8.10 4.79 -3.36
CA SER A 76 -9.08 4.08 -4.20
C SER A 76 -10.45 4.78 -4.17
N PRO A 77 -11.29 4.63 -5.20
CA PRO A 77 -12.57 5.32 -5.28
C PRO A 77 -13.69 4.74 -4.39
N LEU A 78 -13.41 3.68 -3.62
CA LEU A 78 -14.43 3.04 -2.78
C LEU A 78 -14.71 3.87 -1.52
N GLU A 79 -15.96 3.89 -1.05
CA GLU A 79 -16.37 4.80 0.02
C GLU A 79 -15.55 4.59 1.30
N ARG A 80 -15.36 3.33 1.74
CA ARG A 80 -14.48 3.00 2.87
C ARG A 80 -13.05 3.54 2.75
N THR A 81 -12.45 3.57 1.55
CA THR A 81 -11.10 4.14 1.36
C THR A 81 -11.14 5.67 1.41
N ARG A 82 -12.16 6.31 0.84
CA ARG A 82 -12.37 7.77 0.94
C ARG A 82 -12.63 8.22 2.38
N LYS A 83 -13.46 7.50 3.14
CA LYS A 83 -13.70 7.77 4.57
C LYS A 83 -12.41 7.59 5.37
N THR A 84 -11.65 6.51 5.12
CA THR A 84 -10.35 6.29 5.77
C THR A 84 -9.39 7.45 5.50
N LEU A 85 -9.34 7.94 4.25
CA LEU A 85 -8.54 9.11 3.89
C LEU A 85 -8.93 10.35 4.69
N ARG A 86 -10.23 10.62 4.88
CA ARG A 86 -10.68 11.79 5.66
C ARG A 86 -10.14 11.75 7.10
N GLU A 87 -10.24 10.60 7.75
CA GLU A 87 -9.76 10.43 9.13
C GLU A 87 -8.23 10.48 9.24
N ILE A 88 -7.51 9.81 8.33
CA ILE A 88 -6.05 9.87 8.27
C ILE A 88 -5.59 11.31 7.98
N GLY A 89 -6.20 11.96 6.99
CA GLY A 89 -5.90 13.32 6.55
C GLY A 89 -6.05 14.35 7.67
N GLY A 90 -7.01 14.14 8.59
CA GLY A 90 -7.21 14.99 9.77
C GLY A 90 -6.00 15.06 10.72
N SER A 91 -5.07 14.09 10.64
CA SER A 91 -3.84 14.13 11.44
C SER A 91 -2.80 15.12 10.90
N PHE A 92 -2.89 15.52 9.62
CA PHE A 92 -1.86 16.31 8.94
C PHE A 92 -2.27 17.79 8.82
N PRO A 93 -1.39 18.75 9.20
CA PRO A 93 -1.63 20.16 8.93
C PRO A 93 -1.77 20.40 7.42
N LYS A 94 -2.75 21.21 6.97
CA LYS A 94 -2.98 21.48 5.53
C LYS A 94 -1.71 21.89 4.78
N ARG A 95 -0.86 22.73 5.39
CA ARG A 95 0.43 23.17 4.80
C ARG A 95 1.41 22.03 4.51
N ARG A 96 1.21 20.84 5.09
CA ARG A 96 2.05 19.66 4.88
C ARG A 96 1.51 18.71 3.81
N VAL A 97 0.27 18.91 3.36
CA VAL A 97 -0.37 18.08 2.34
C VAL A 97 -0.17 18.72 0.96
N MET A 98 0.51 18.01 0.06
CA MET A 98 0.77 18.47 -1.30
C MET A 98 -0.45 18.32 -2.20
N GLY A 99 -1.21 17.26 -1.98
CA GLY A 99 -2.37 16.93 -2.81
C GLY A 99 -2.96 15.57 -2.48
N VAL A 100 -4.10 15.31 -3.10
CA VAL A 100 -4.83 14.06 -3.06
C VAL A 100 -5.20 13.71 -4.49
N LYS A 101 -4.95 12.47 -4.89
CA LYS A 101 -5.37 11.92 -6.19
C LYS A 101 -6.17 10.65 -5.97
N GLU A 102 -7.39 10.64 -6.47
CA GLU A 102 -8.15 9.40 -6.59
C GLU A 102 -7.62 8.59 -7.76
N GLU A 103 -7.41 7.28 -7.54
CA GLU A 103 -6.87 6.37 -8.53
C GLU A 103 -7.75 5.12 -8.65
N PRO A 104 -8.55 5.00 -9.72
CA PRO A 104 -9.44 3.86 -9.94
C PRO A 104 -8.74 2.51 -9.96
N ARG A 105 -7.48 2.45 -10.42
CA ARG A 105 -6.71 1.19 -10.49
C ARG A 105 -6.34 0.64 -9.12
N LEU A 106 -6.47 1.42 -8.03
CA LEU A 106 -6.25 0.98 -6.66
C LEU A 106 -7.46 0.28 -6.02
N ARG A 107 -8.57 0.08 -6.75
CA ARG A 107 -9.77 -0.57 -6.21
C ARG A 107 -9.53 -2.01 -5.74
N ASP A 108 -10.41 -2.54 -4.89
CA ASP A 108 -10.31 -3.91 -4.38
C ASP A 108 -10.60 -4.94 -5.48
N LEU A 109 -10.35 -6.22 -5.22
CA LEU A 109 -10.81 -7.30 -6.09
C LEU A 109 -12.32 -7.19 -6.30
N ASN A 110 -12.77 -7.16 -7.55
CA ASN A 110 -14.19 -7.23 -7.84
C ASN A 110 -14.70 -8.65 -7.56
N PHE A 111 -15.62 -8.79 -6.60
CA PHE A 111 -16.30 -10.06 -6.37
C PHE A 111 -17.49 -10.27 -7.30
N GLY A 112 -17.79 -9.35 -8.21
CA GLY A 112 -19.02 -9.34 -9.00
C GLY A 112 -20.14 -8.60 -8.29
N ASN A 113 -21.38 -8.95 -8.62
CA ASN A 113 -22.59 -8.31 -8.09
C ASN A 113 -22.93 -8.83 -6.68
N TYR A 114 -24.20 -8.74 -6.27
CA TYR A 114 -24.66 -9.26 -4.99
C TYR A 114 -24.46 -10.77 -4.90
N HIS A 115 -24.08 -11.22 -3.70
CA HIS A 115 -23.93 -12.64 -3.39
C HIS A 115 -24.69 -12.96 -2.12
N ASP A 116 -25.28 -14.15 -2.07
CA ASP A 116 -25.73 -14.69 -0.80
C ASP A 116 -24.50 -15.01 0.10
N PRO A 117 -24.65 -14.93 1.43
CA PRO A 117 -23.55 -15.16 2.36
C PRO A 117 -22.87 -16.54 2.24
N ALA A 118 -23.65 -17.59 1.95
CA ALA A 118 -23.14 -18.95 1.86
C ALA A 118 -22.22 -19.11 0.64
N SER A 119 -22.61 -18.52 -0.50
CA SER A 119 -21.79 -18.46 -1.71
C SER A 119 -20.48 -17.72 -1.47
N ILE A 120 -20.48 -16.60 -0.74
CA ILE A 120 -19.24 -15.88 -0.40
C ILE A 120 -18.29 -16.77 0.43
N GLY A 121 -18.81 -17.53 1.39
CA GLY A 121 -18.00 -18.47 2.19
C GLY A 121 -17.33 -19.53 1.31
N LYS A 122 -18.09 -20.12 0.39
CA LYS A 122 -17.59 -21.12 -0.57
C LYS A 122 -16.53 -20.51 -1.50
N ILE A 123 -16.80 -19.36 -2.10
CA ILE A 123 -15.86 -18.63 -2.97
C ILE A 123 -14.55 -18.34 -2.24
N GLN A 124 -14.61 -17.88 -0.97
CA GLN A 124 -13.39 -17.58 -0.21
C GLN A 124 -12.54 -18.83 0.05
N LYS A 125 -13.18 -19.97 0.35
CA LYS A 125 -12.49 -21.25 0.55
C LYS A 125 -11.85 -21.75 -0.75
N GLU A 126 -12.61 -21.78 -1.83
CA GLU A 126 -12.11 -22.19 -3.15
C GLU A 126 -10.95 -21.31 -3.61
N ARG A 127 -11.08 -19.98 -3.43
CA ARG A 127 -10.02 -19.03 -3.77
C ARG A 127 -8.74 -19.24 -2.96
N PHE A 128 -8.85 -19.70 -1.72
CA PHE A 128 -7.69 -20.04 -0.90
C PHE A 128 -7.01 -21.30 -1.42
N THR A 129 -7.77 -22.34 -1.75
CA THR A 129 -7.22 -23.65 -2.17
C THR A 129 -6.75 -23.69 -3.62
N TYR A 130 -7.40 -22.93 -4.52
CA TYR A 130 -7.05 -22.87 -5.94
C TYR A 130 -5.83 -21.98 -6.22
N GLY A 131 -5.57 -21.00 -5.33
CA GLY A 131 -4.59 -19.94 -5.55
C GLY A 131 -5.27 -18.59 -5.79
N ARG A 132 -4.93 -17.61 -4.97
CA ARG A 132 -5.58 -16.30 -4.91
C ARG A 132 -5.26 -15.42 -6.13
N PHE A 133 -4.16 -15.70 -6.82
CA PHE A 133 -3.71 -15.04 -8.04
C PHE A 133 -4.53 -15.51 -9.23
N TYR A 134 -4.73 -16.82 -9.37
CA TYR A 134 -5.35 -17.44 -10.54
C TYR A 134 -6.86 -17.62 -10.45
N TYR A 135 -7.43 -17.75 -9.25
CA TYR A 135 -8.85 -18.02 -9.09
C TYR A 135 -9.72 -16.87 -9.60
N ARG A 136 -10.68 -17.20 -10.47
CA ARG A 136 -11.68 -16.25 -10.97
C ARG A 136 -12.91 -16.24 -10.09
N VAL A 137 -13.20 -15.09 -9.49
CA VAL A 137 -14.46 -14.95 -8.77
C VAL A 137 -15.62 -14.96 -9.78
N PRO A 138 -16.70 -15.72 -9.55
CA PRO A 138 -17.87 -15.73 -10.44
C PRO A 138 -18.43 -14.32 -10.66
N GLY A 139 -18.47 -13.88 -11.92
CA GLY A 139 -18.90 -12.51 -12.29
C GLY A 139 -17.95 -11.39 -11.84
N GLY A 140 -16.75 -11.74 -11.36
CA GLY A 140 -15.76 -10.82 -10.82
C GLY A 140 -14.40 -10.94 -11.51
N GLU A 141 -13.36 -10.56 -10.77
CA GLU A 141 -11.96 -10.51 -11.24
C GLU A 141 -11.12 -11.70 -10.74
N THR A 142 -10.01 -11.97 -11.42
CA THR A 142 -8.88 -12.73 -10.87
C THR A 142 -7.87 -11.84 -10.17
N GLY A 143 -6.97 -12.44 -9.38
CA GLY A 143 -5.79 -11.73 -8.87
C GLY A 143 -4.85 -11.25 -9.98
N ALA A 144 -4.71 -12.00 -11.08
CA ALA A 144 -3.93 -11.59 -12.25
C ALA A 144 -4.47 -10.31 -12.91
N GLU A 145 -5.79 -10.19 -13.08
CA GLU A 145 -6.40 -8.96 -13.61
C GLU A 145 -6.21 -7.76 -12.66
N VAL A 146 -6.16 -8.00 -11.35
CA VAL A 146 -5.78 -6.96 -10.37
C VAL A 146 -4.29 -6.59 -10.52
N TYR A 147 -3.42 -7.57 -10.78
CA TYR A 147 -2.00 -7.35 -11.03
C TYR A 147 -1.77 -6.44 -12.24
N ASP A 148 -2.49 -6.65 -13.35
CA ASP A 148 -2.33 -5.84 -14.56
C ASP A 148 -2.66 -4.36 -14.31
N ARG A 149 -3.79 -4.08 -13.67
CA ARG A 149 -4.17 -2.68 -13.37
C ARG A 149 -3.28 -2.03 -12.32
N ILE A 150 -2.80 -2.78 -11.32
CA ILE A 150 -1.86 -2.25 -10.32
C ILE A 150 -0.49 -1.99 -10.96
N SER A 151 -0.05 -2.85 -11.89
CA SER A 151 1.16 -2.63 -12.68
C SER A 151 1.06 -1.33 -13.47
N GLY A 152 -0.05 -1.10 -14.18
CA GLY A 152 -0.27 0.17 -14.88
C GLY A 152 -0.27 1.38 -13.94
N TYR A 153 -0.78 1.25 -12.71
CA TYR A 153 -0.68 2.31 -11.70
C TYR A 153 0.77 2.57 -11.28
N ILE A 154 1.55 1.53 -11.02
CA ILE A 154 2.96 1.64 -10.61
C ILE A 154 3.78 2.35 -11.69
N GLU A 155 3.56 2.06 -12.97
CA GLU A 155 4.24 2.79 -14.06
C GLU A 155 3.86 4.28 -14.08
N CYS A 156 2.58 4.61 -13.86
CA CYS A 156 2.19 6.01 -13.69
C CYS A 156 2.82 6.67 -12.46
N LEU A 157 2.95 5.95 -11.35
CA LEU A 157 3.60 6.46 -10.14
C LEU A 157 5.08 6.73 -10.38
N ARG A 158 5.79 5.81 -11.04
CA ARG A 158 7.20 6.00 -11.44
C ARG A 158 7.35 7.21 -12.34
N SER A 159 6.50 7.34 -13.35
CA SER A 159 6.50 8.50 -14.24
C SER A 159 6.19 9.82 -13.49
N ASP A 160 5.22 9.82 -12.57
CA ASP A 160 4.90 10.99 -11.74
C ASP A 160 6.11 11.40 -10.86
N ILE A 161 6.88 10.43 -10.35
CA ILE A 161 8.12 10.65 -9.59
C ILE A 161 9.24 11.21 -10.49
N GLU A 162 9.47 10.62 -11.66
CA GLU A 162 10.48 11.06 -12.63
C GLU A 162 10.22 12.48 -13.14
N MET A 163 8.94 12.82 -13.38
CA MET A 163 8.49 14.17 -13.72
C MET A 163 8.56 15.14 -12.55
N LYS A 164 9.11 14.74 -11.40
CA LYS A 164 9.30 15.56 -10.21
C LYS A 164 8.00 16.17 -9.66
N LYS A 165 6.85 15.53 -9.88
CA LYS A 165 5.54 16.05 -9.41
C LYS A 165 5.44 16.12 -7.89
N PHE A 166 6.29 15.39 -7.18
CA PHE A 166 6.36 15.39 -5.72
C PHE A 166 7.62 16.06 -5.16
N VAL A 167 8.40 16.74 -6.01
CA VAL A 167 9.59 17.45 -5.58
C VAL A 167 9.19 18.83 -5.07
N CYS A 168 9.72 19.19 -3.91
CA CYS A 168 9.58 20.52 -3.35
C CYS A 168 10.82 21.36 -3.68
N HIS A 169 10.69 22.68 -3.71
CA HIS A 169 11.82 23.58 -3.99
C HIS A 169 12.95 23.50 -2.95
N ASP A 170 12.67 22.94 -1.77
CA ASP A 170 13.64 22.70 -0.70
C ASP A 170 14.24 21.29 -0.83
N PRO A 171 15.56 21.16 -1.12
CA PRO A 171 16.24 19.87 -1.24
C PRO A 171 16.28 19.05 0.06
N CYS A 172 16.05 19.70 1.21
CA CYS A 172 16.02 19.04 2.53
C CYS A 172 14.63 18.51 2.88
N GLN A 173 13.61 18.73 2.04
CA GLN A 173 12.23 18.35 2.32
C GLN A 173 11.93 16.90 1.94
N GLU A 174 11.62 16.06 2.93
CA GLU A 174 11.23 14.68 2.70
C GLU A 174 9.80 14.58 2.14
N THR A 175 9.65 13.95 0.98
CA THR A 175 8.34 13.62 0.41
C THR A 175 7.91 12.20 0.82
N ASN A 176 6.66 12.04 1.24
CA ASN A 176 6.07 10.76 1.59
C ASN A 176 4.78 10.55 0.79
N ILE A 177 4.65 9.41 0.12
CA ILE A 177 3.42 9.05 -0.60
C ILE A 177 2.62 8.08 0.25
N ILE A 178 1.35 8.39 0.52
CA ILE A 178 0.45 7.53 1.29
C ILE A 178 -0.63 7.01 0.36
N ILE A 179 -0.72 5.69 0.22
CA ILE A 179 -1.62 4.99 -0.70
C ILE A 179 -2.67 4.25 0.11
N ILE A 180 -3.91 4.74 0.11
CA ILE A 180 -5.03 4.14 0.84
C ILE A 180 -5.82 3.22 -0.09
N THR A 181 -5.72 1.92 0.17
CA THR A 181 -6.23 0.86 -0.69
C THR A 181 -6.72 -0.33 0.14
N HIS A 182 -6.69 -1.53 -0.43
CA HIS A 182 -7.29 -2.75 0.07
C HIS A 182 -6.24 -3.83 0.30
N GLY A 183 -6.63 -4.89 0.99
CA GLY A 183 -5.71 -5.95 1.40
C GLY A 183 -5.11 -6.72 0.21
N LEU A 184 -5.88 -7.02 -0.85
CA LEU A 184 -5.32 -7.69 -2.02
C LEU A 184 -4.42 -6.75 -2.83
N SER A 185 -4.92 -5.56 -3.13
CA SER A 185 -4.21 -4.55 -3.95
C SER A 185 -2.87 -4.16 -3.34
N SER A 186 -2.77 -4.09 -2.00
CA SER A 186 -1.49 -3.82 -1.32
C SER A 186 -0.48 -4.96 -1.53
N ARG A 187 -0.90 -6.22 -1.41
CA ARG A 187 0.00 -7.38 -1.63
C ARG A 187 0.46 -7.46 -3.08
N ILE A 188 -0.43 -7.17 -4.03
CA ILE A 188 -0.11 -7.12 -5.45
C ILE A 188 0.84 -5.94 -5.76
N PHE A 189 0.63 -4.79 -5.10
CA PHE A 189 1.57 -3.68 -5.20
C PHE A 189 2.96 -4.12 -4.75
N LEU A 190 3.09 -4.75 -3.59
CA LEU A 190 4.39 -5.25 -3.09
C LEU A 190 5.01 -6.27 -4.05
N MET A 191 4.22 -7.23 -4.53
CA MET A 191 4.66 -8.22 -5.51
C MET A 191 5.24 -7.55 -6.75
N LYS A 192 4.53 -6.59 -7.34
CA LYS A 192 5.01 -5.87 -8.53
C LYS A 192 6.19 -4.94 -8.22
N TRP A 193 6.20 -4.31 -7.04
CA TRP A 193 7.22 -3.35 -6.65
C TRP A 193 8.58 -4.01 -6.42
N PHE A 194 8.58 -5.20 -5.79
CA PHE A 194 9.79 -5.96 -5.48
C PHE A 194 10.10 -7.10 -6.45
N ASP A 195 9.33 -7.19 -7.54
CA ASP A 195 9.46 -8.25 -8.54
C ASP A 195 9.39 -9.67 -7.94
N TRP A 196 8.51 -9.85 -6.94
CA TRP A 196 8.30 -11.15 -6.32
C TRP A 196 7.51 -12.07 -7.24
N THR A 197 7.81 -13.37 -7.16
CA THR A 197 7.13 -14.38 -7.96
C THR A 197 5.69 -14.58 -7.49
N VAL A 198 4.88 -15.24 -8.32
CA VAL A 198 3.49 -15.57 -7.96
C VAL A 198 3.46 -16.50 -6.74
N GLU A 199 4.39 -17.44 -6.65
CA GLU A 199 4.52 -18.36 -5.51
C GLU A 199 4.77 -17.59 -4.23
N GLN A 200 5.73 -16.64 -4.22
CA GLN A 200 5.98 -15.77 -3.07
C GLN A 200 4.73 -14.96 -2.69
N PHE A 201 4.00 -14.43 -3.68
CA PHE A 201 2.76 -13.70 -3.44
C PHE A 201 1.65 -14.55 -2.77
N GLU A 202 1.53 -15.83 -3.12
CA GLU A 202 0.49 -16.70 -2.56
C GLU A 202 0.64 -16.93 -1.05
N TYR A 203 1.88 -16.84 -0.53
CA TYR A 203 2.17 -16.93 0.90
C TYR A 203 1.93 -15.63 1.67
N LEU A 204 1.83 -14.49 1.00
CA LEU A 204 1.65 -13.21 1.68
C LEU A 204 0.32 -13.14 2.43
N ASN A 205 0.35 -12.67 3.68
CA ASN A 205 -0.82 -12.47 4.50
C ASN A 205 -1.46 -11.09 4.27
N ARG A 206 -2.79 -11.03 4.40
CA ARG A 206 -3.54 -9.79 4.26
C ARG A 206 -3.28 -8.89 5.48
N MET A 207 -2.91 -7.64 5.25
CA MET A 207 -2.91 -6.59 6.29
C MET A 207 -4.24 -6.56 7.04
N ARG A 208 -4.23 -6.31 8.34
CA ARG A 208 -5.43 -6.03 9.15
C ARG A 208 -6.05 -4.68 8.72
N THR A 209 -7.33 -4.45 9.01
CA THR A 209 -7.96 -3.16 8.69
C THR A 209 -7.31 -2.04 9.50
N GLY A 210 -7.02 -0.90 8.85
CA GLY A 210 -6.24 0.19 9.43
C GLY A 210 -4.73 -0.07 9.56
N GLU A 211 -4.22 -1.25 9.20
CA GLU A 211 -2.78 -1.50 9.19
C GLU A 211 -2.10 -0.81 8.01
N PHE A 212 -0.80 -0.50 8.16
CA PHE A 212 0.01 0.09 7.10
C PHE A 212 1.40 -0.55 7.00
N GLN A 213 1.96 -0.51 5.80
CA GLN A 213 3.30 -0.98 5.45
C GLN A 213 4.12 0.19 4.94
N VAL A 214 5.39 0.28 5.33
CA VAL A 214 6.28 1.41 5.00
C VAL A 214 7.42 0.89 4.15
N LEU A 215 7.45 1.31 2.90
CA LEU A 215 8.58 1.15 2.02
C LEU A 215 9.40 2.43 2.13
N GLN A 216 10.62 2.35 2.67
CA GLN A 216 11.51 3.50 2.80
C GLN A 216 12.69 3.37 1.84
N LEU A 217 13.02 4.47 1.17
CA LEU A 217 14.18 4.57 0.29
C LEU A 217 15.47 4.43 1.11
N GLY A 218 16.23 3.38 0.81
CA GLY A 218 17.56 3.11 1.33
C GLY A 218 18.64 3.95 0.65
N HIS A 219 19.87 3.83 1.15
CA HIS A 219 21.01 4.61 0.65
C HIS A 219 21.40 4.23 -0.79
N GLY A 220 21.05 3.02 -1.22
CA GLY A 220 21.25 2.52 -2.58
C GLY A 220 20.27 3.02 -3.64
N GLY A 221 19.26 3.79 -3.24
CA GLY A 221 18.18 4.18 -4.16
C GLY A 221 17.09 3.11 -4.33
N GLU A 222 17.14 2.02 -3.58
CA GLU A 222 16.09 1.00 -3.53
C GLU A 222 15.20 1.18 -2.31
N TYR A 223 13.91 0.85 -2.44
CA TYR A 223 13.00 0.83 -1.30
C TYR A 223 13.14 -0.46 -0.51
N SER A 224 12.91 -0.40 0.80
CA SER A 224 12.90 -1.57 1.68
C SER A 224 11.78 -1.49 2.72
N LEU A 225 11.21 -2.65 3.05
CA LEU A 225 10.30 -2.82 4.18
C LEU A 225 11.03 -2.95 5.53
N ALA A 226 12.33 -3.23 5.56
CA ALA A 226 13.05 -3.56 6.79
C ALA A 226 13.44 -2.35 7.67
N PHE A 227 13.13 -1.12 7.25
CA PHE A 227 13.45 0.08 8.04
C PHE A 227 12.58 0.26 9.28
N HIS A 228 11.29 -0.09 9.18
CA HIS A 228 10.28 0.21 10.21
C HIS A 228 9.58 -1.05 10.73
N HIS A 229 9.96 -2.22 10.21
CA HIS A 229 9.31 -3.50 10.48
C HIS A 229 10.38 -4.53 10.82
N ASP A 230 10.24 -5.20 11.96
CA ASP A 230 11.14 -6.28 12.37
C ASP A 230 10.85 -7.59 11.60
N ASP A 231 11.77 -8.54 11.66
CA ASP A 231 11.65 -9.84 11.00
C ASP A 231 10.36 -10.56 11.37
N LYS A 232 9.96 -10.47 12.64
CA LYS A 232 8.72 -11.07 13.12
C LYS A 232 7.53 -10.49 12.37
N LYS A 233 7.47 -9.17 12.19
CA LYS A 233 6.40 -8.48 11.48
C LYS A 233 6.39 -8.80 9.99
N LEU A 234 7.57 -8.86 9.37
CA LEU A 234 7.69 -9.26 7.97
C LEU A 234 7.23 -10.72 7.76
N HIS A 235 7.57 -11.61 8.69
CA HIS A 235 7.10 -12.99 8.67
C HIS A 235 5.59 -13.11 8.94
N GLU A 236 5.02 -12.30 9.84
CA GLU A 236 3.56 -12.20 10.01
C GLU A 236 2.85 -11.82 8.71
N TRP A 237 3.48 -10.99 7.85
CA TRP A 237 2.98 -10.67 6.51
C TRP A 237 3.27 -11.74 5.45
N GLY A 238 3.87 -12.87 5.84
CA GLY A 238 4.09 -14.02 4.98
C GLY A 238 5.35 -13.93 4.11
N LEU A 239 6.29 -13.03 4.43
CA LEU A 239 7.59 -13.03 3.75
C LEU A 239 8.41 -14.26 4.19
N SER A 240 9.04 -14.92 3.21
CA SER A 240 9.99 -16.00 3.48
C SER A 240 11.31 -15.45 4.05
N PRO A 241 12.17 -16.29 4.65
CA PRO A 241 13.48 -15.86 5.11
C PRO A 241 14.31 -15.15 4.03
N ASP A 242 14.31 -15.68 2.80
CA ASP A 242 15.06 -15.10 1.67
C ASP A 242 14.52 -13.71 1.28
N MET A 243 13.18 -13.54 1.30
CA MET A 243 12.57 -12.23 1.05
C MET A 243 12.95 -11.23 2.14
N ILE A 244 12.98 -11.66 3.40
CA ILE A 244 13.37 -10.79 4.52
C ILE A 244 14.84 -10.36 4.38
N GLU A 245 15.73 -11.29 4.03
CA GLU A 245 17.14 -10.99 3.84
C GLU A 245 17.38 -10.03 2.67
N ASP A 246 16.67 -10.22 1.54
CA ASP A 246 16.64 -9.27 0.43
C ASP A 246 16.23 -7.86 0.89
N GLN A 247 15.17 -7.75 1.70
CA GLN A 247 14.75 -6.44 2.24
C GLN A 247 15.82 -5.81 3.13
N LYS A 248 16.58 -6.59 3.91
CA LYS A 248 17.68 -6.08 4.73
C LYS A 248 18.86 -5.62 3.89
N CYS A 249 19.21 -6.36 2.83
CA CYS A 249 20.28 -5.98 1.91
C CYS A 249 20.01 -4.63 1.23
N LYS A 250 18.74 -4.31 0.95
CA LYS A 250 18.30 -3.01 0.40
C LYS A 250 18.47 -1.82 1.35
N LEU A 251 18.71 -2.05 2.65
CA LEU A 251 19.00 -0.96 3.61
C LEU A 251 20.37 -0.32 3.36
N THR A 252 21.35 -1.14 2.96
CA THR A 252 22.79 -0.82 2.99
C THR A 252 23.47 -0.87 1.64
N SER A 253 22.86 -1.49 0.61
CA SER A 253 23.49 -1.64 -0.70
C SER A 253 23.82 -0.28 -1.30
N LEU A 254 25.07 0.14 -1.23
CA LEU A 254 25.62 1.12 -2.17
C LEU A 254 25.62 0.45 -3.54
N ILE A 255 25.18 1.17 -4.58
CA ILE A 255 25.20 0.69 -5.97
C ILE A 255 26.55 0.00 -6.20
N LYS A 256 26.54 -1.33 -6.35
CA LYS A 256 27.72 -2.05 -6.84
C LYS A 256 27.80 -1.67 -8.31
N GLU A 257 28.67 -0.74 -8.64
CA GLU A 257 29.15 -0.60 -10.01
C GLU A 257 29.68 -1.98 -10.42
N VAL A 258 28.91 -2.64 -11.29
CA VAL A 258 29.36 -3.85 -11.96
C VAL A 258 30.35 -3.35 -13.02
N PHE A 259 31.63 -3.71 -12.83
CA PHE A 259 32.71 -3.50 -13.79
C PHE A 259 32.42 -4.19 -15.13
#